data_AF-B3N652-F1
#
_entry.id   AF-B3N652-F1
#
_cell.length_a   1.000
_cell.length_b   1.000
_cell.length_c   1.000
_cell.angle_alpha   90.00
_cell.angle_beta   90.00
_cell.angle_gamma   90.00
#
_symmetry.space_group_name_H-M   'P 1'
#
loop_
_entity.id
_entity.type
_entity.pdbx_description
1 polymer ?
#
loop_
_entity_poly.entity_id
_entity_poly.type
_entity_poly.pdbx_seq_one_letter_code
_entity_poly.pdbx_strand_id
1 'polypeptide(L)'
;MDALESELERMEREPTEASNGNLEEQVRKLRDHNLRIKNLNTQRRRILDQLKEKMLQYTTLQERLHQIGELLIIADLHAAVKKINQRLDRMVEDATCSICLLPWTENGIHRLVSLRCGHLFGSRCIHMAIRMYHRCPICRRRARHFHVRRIYSRSFSSH
;
A
#
# COMPACT_ATOMS: atom_id res chain seq x y z
N MET A 1 -36.80 6.39 19.43
CA MET A 1 -37.20 5.26 20.28
C MET A 1 -38.57 5.52 20.89
N ASP A 2 -38.81 6.75 21.31
CA ASP A 2 -40.00 7.21 22.06
C ASP A 2 -41.36 6.95 21.38
N ALA A 3 -41.44 7.01 20.04
CA ALA A 3 -42.68 6.76 19.31
C ALA A 3 -43.08 5.28 19.31
N LEU A 4 -42.10 4.37 19.32
CA LEU A 4 -42.34 2.92 19.33
C LEU A 4 -42.69 2.43 20.74
N GLU A 5 -42.06 3.03 21.74
CA GLU A 5 -42.33 2.81 23.16
C GLU A 5 -43.75 3.29 23.54
N SER A 6 -44.15 4.45 23.02
CA SER A 6 -45.52 4.96 23.16
C SER A 6 -46.57 4.08 22.45
N GLU A 7 -46.20 3.41 21.35
CA GLU A 7 -47.09 2.46 20.64
C GLU A 7 -47.23 1.14 21.41
N LEU A 8 -46.13 0.63 21.98
CA LEU A 8 -46.10 -0.56 22.83
C LEU A 8 -46.92 -0.36 24.12
N GLU A 9 -46.78 0.79 24.78
CA GLU A 9 -47.57 1.12 25.97
C GLU A 9 -49.07 1.35 25.67
N ARG A 10 -49.43 1.68 24.43
CA ARG A 10 -50.83 1.74 23.99
C ARG A 10 -51.40 0.34 23.78
N MET A 11 -50.61 -0.57 23.21
CA MET A 11 -51.01 -1.97 23.01
C MET A 11 -51.15 -2.75 24.33
N GLU A 12 -50.39 -2.39 25.37
CA GLU A 12 -50.51 -3.00 26.72
C GLU A 12 -51.70 -2.46 27.54
N ARG A 13 -52.34 -1.37 27.12
CA ARG A 13 -53.46 -0.69 27.80
C ARG A 13 -54.83 -0.92 27.15
N GLU A 14 -55.05 -2.05 26.48
CA GLU A 14 -56.44 -2.43 26.15
C GLU A 14 -57.18 -2.84 27.43
N PRO A 15 -58.33 -2.23 27.75
CA PRO A 15 -59.11 -2.60 28.92
C PRO A 15 -59.56 -4.06 28.77
N THR A 16 -59.38 -4.85 29.83
CA THR A 16 -60.09 -6.11 30.00
C THR A 16 -61.58 -5.83 30.18
N GLU A 17 -62.25 -5.40 29.11
CA GLU A 17 -63.70 -5.51 29.03
C GLU A 17 -64.02 -7.00 29.18
N ALA A 18 -64.65 -7.34 30.30
CA ALA A 18 -65.11 -8.70 30.59
C ALA A 18 -66.10 -9.12 29.49
N SER A 19 -65.58 -9.73 28.43
CA SER A 19 -66.33 -10.25 27.30
C SER A 19 -67.29 -11.30 27.83
N ASN A 20 -68.59 -10.99 27.74
CA ASN A 20 -69.73 -11.79 28.19
C ASN A 20 -69.95 -13.06 27.35
N GLY A 21 -68.89 -13.83 27.12
CA GLY A 21 -68.88 -15.10 26.40
C GLY A 21 -68.48 -16.23 27.33
N ASN A 22 -69.11 -17.41 27.14
CA ASN A 22 -68.79 -18.66 27.83
C ASN A 22 -67.27 -18.83 27.99
N LEU A 23 -66.77 -19.20 29.18
CA LEU A 23 -65.33 -19.36 29.48
C LEU A 23 -64.61 -20.23 28.43
N GLU A 24 -65.31 -21.22 27.87
CA GLU A 24 -64.79 -22.07 26.80
C GLU A 24 -64.40 -21.28 25.54
N GLU A 25 -65.16 -20.24 25.19
CA GLU A 25 -64.90 -19.38 24.04
C GLU A 25 -63.67 -18.50 24.26
N GLN A 26 -63.49 -17.96 25.47
CA GLN A 26 -62.30 -17.19 25.82
C GLN A 26 -61.03 -18.05 25.81
N VAL A 27 -61.11 -19.28 26.32
CA VAL A 27 -59.99 -20.25 26.27
C VAL A 27 -59.65 -20.62 24.82
N ARG A 28 -60.66 -20.77 23.94
CA ARG A 28 -60.46 -21.03 22.52
C ARG A 28 -59.67 -19.91 21.84
N LYS A 29 -60.08 -18.66 22.05
CA LYS A 29 -59.40 -17.47 21.50
C LYS A 29 -57.95 -17.34 22.00
N LEU A 30 -57.71 -17.56 23.29
CA LEU A 30 -56.37 -17.54 23.86
C LEU A 30 -55.45 -18.62 23.27
N ARG A 31 -55.99 -19.82 22.98
CA ARG A 31 -55.22 -20.87 22.29
C ARG A 31 -54.84 -20.45 20.86
N ASP A 32 -55.78 -19.84 20.14
CA ASP A 32 -55.54 -19.39 18.77
C ASP A 32 -54.48 -18.26 18.71
N HIS A 33 -54.57 -17.29 19.63
CA HIS A 33 -53.53 -16.28 19.80
C HIS A 33 -52.17 -16.87 20.16
N ASN A 34 -52.10 -17.84 21.08
CA ASN A 34 -50.84 -18.51 21.41
C ASN A 34 -50.24 -19.25 20.21
N LEU A 35 -51.07 -19.90 19.40
CA LEU A 35 -50.61 -20.56 18.18
C LEU A 35 -50.06 -19.53 17.18
N ARG A 36 -50.72 -18.38 17.04
CA ARG A 36 -50.29 -17.29 16.18
C ARG A 36 -48.97 -16.67 16.64
N ILE A 37 -48.82 -16.40 17.94
CA ILE A 37 -47.58 -15.91 18.55
C ILE A 37 -46.45 -16.93 18.34
N LYS A 38 -46.73 -18.23 18.52
CA LYS A 38 -45.75 -19.29 18.27
C LYS A 38 -45.25 -19.25 16.83
N ASN A 39 -46.15 -19.14 15.85
CA ASN A 39 -45.81 -19.04 14.43
C ASN A 39 -45.00 -17.78 14.09
N LEU A 40 -45.39 -16.62 14.63
CA LEU A 40 -44.66 -15.37 14.45
C LEU A 40 -43.26 -15.45 15.06
N ASN A 41 -43.11 -16.09 16.22
CA ASN A 41 -41.81 -16.29 16.85
C ASN A 41 -40.91 -17.23 16.04
N THR A 42 -41.44 -18.31 15.45
CA THR A 42 -40.67 -19.14 14.53
C THR A 42 -40.28 -18.40 13.27
N GLN A 43 -41.17 -17.60 12.69
CA GLN A 43 -40.87 -16.79 11.51
C GLN A 43 -39.82 -15.71 11.82
N ARG A 44 -39.94 -15.03 12.96
CA ARG A 44 -38.95 -14.06 13.45
C ARG A 44 -37.58 -14.71 13.59
N ARG A 45 -37.50 -15.91 14.17
CA ARG A 45 -36.22 -16.62 14.33
C ARG A 45 -35.59 -16.94 12.98
N ARG A 46 -36.37 -17.42 12.00
CA ARG A 46 -35.87 -17.66 10.63
C ARG A 46 -35.32 -16.38 9.99
N ILE A 47 -36.03 -15.26 10.11
CA ILE A 47 -35.57 -13.97 9.56
C ILE A 47 -34.27 -13.53 10.24
N LEU A 48 -34.17 -13.68 11.57
CA LEU A 48 -32.95 -13.36 12.29
C LEU A 48 -31.76 -14.23 11.87
N ASP A 49 -31.99 -15.52 11.65
CA ASP A 49 -30.95 -16.43 11.18
C ASP A 49 -30.48 -16.07 9.77
N GLN A 50 -31.42 -15.76 8.87
CA GLN A 50 -31.11 -15.26 7.51
C GLN A 50 -30.33 -13.95 7.54
N LEU A 51 -30.70 -13.00 8.40
CA LEU A 51 -30.00 -11.72 8.54
C LEU A 51 -28.58 -11.92 9.06
N LYS A 52 -28.38 -12.79 10.06
CA LYS A 52 -27.05 -13.14 10.56
C LYS A 52 -26.16 -13.74 9.48
N GLU A 53 -26.71 -14.65 8.68
CA GLU A 53 -26.00 -15.26 7.56
C GLU A 53 -25.60 -14.22 6.51
N LYS A 54 -26.51 -13.31 6.15
CA LYS A 54 -26.20 -12.20 5.25
C LYS A 54 -25.16 -11.26 5.82
N MET A 55 -25.22 -10.92 7.09
CA MET A 55 -24.20 -10.09 7.73
C MET A 55 -22.81 -10.75 7.69
N LEU A 56 -22.72 -12.05 7.98
CA LEU A 56 -21.48 -12.81 7.90
C LEU A 56 -20.92 -12.87 6.46
N GLN A 57 -21.81 -12.95 5.46
CA GLN A 57 -21.44 -12.91 4.06
C GLN A 57 -20.80 -11.55 3.69
N TYR A 58 -21.38 -10.44 4.16
CA TYR A 58 -20.83 -9.10 3.93
C TYR A 58 -19.47 -8.89 4.62
N THR A 59 -19.30 -9.33 5.87
CA THR A 59 -18.00 -9.19 6.57
C THR A 59 -16.91 -9.98 5.85
N THR A 60 -17.20 -11.21 5.43
CA THR A 60 -16.26 -12.05 4.66
C THR A 60 -15.85 -11.38 3.34
N LEU A 61 -16.81 -10.76 2.63
CA LEU A 61 -16.53 -10.04 1.38
C LEU A 61 -15.65 -8.81 1.64
N GLN A 62 -15.94 -8.06 2.69
CA GLN A 62 -15.20 -6.86 3.08
C GLN A 62 -13.75 -7.17 3.47
N GLU A 63 -13.51 -8.28 4.16
CA GLU A 63 -12.17 -8.79 4.47
C GLU A 63 -11.38 -9.16 3.20
N ARG A 64 -12.02 -9.84 2.25
CA ARG A 64 -11.39 -10.16 0.95
C ARG A 64 -11.02 -8.91 0.15
N LEU A 65 -11.90 -7.90 0.15
CA LEU A 65 -11.63 -6.63 -0.52
C LEU A 65 -10.45 -5.88 0.12
N HIS A 66 -10.32 -5.92 1.44
CA HIS A 66 -9.14 -5.36 2.14
C HIS A 66 -7.86 -6.07 1.72
N GLN A 67 -7.85 -7.41 1.70
CA GLN A 67 -6.68 -8.19 1.26
C GLN A 67 -6.30 -7.91 -0.20
N ILE A 68 -7.28 -7.77 -1.09
CA ILE A 68 -7.03 -7.39 -2.50
C ILE A 68 -6.42 -5.99 -2.58
N GLY A 69 -6.91 -5.04 -1.78
CA GLY A 69 -6.36 -3.68 -1.69
C GLY A 69 -4.90 -3.67 -1.25
N GLU A 70 -4.56 -4.45 -0.21
CA GLU A 70 -3.17 -4.60 0.25
C GLU A 70 -2.27 -5.18 -0.85
N LEU A 71 -2.75 -6.21 -1.57
CA LEU A 71 -2.00 -6.82 -2.67
C LEU A 71 -1.70 -5.81 -3.80
N LEU A 72 -2.67 -4.93 -4.10
CA LEU A 72 -2.52 -3.89 -5.13
C LEU A 72 -1.43 -2.88 -4.74
N ILE A 73 -1.45 -2.40 -3.49
CA ILE A 73 -0.44 -1.48 -2.95
C ILE A 73 0.95 -2.11 -3.01
N ILE A 74 1.08 -3.38 -2.61
CA ILE A 74 2.35 -4.10 -2.68
C ILE A 74 2.85 -4.20 -4.13
N ALA A 75 1.96 -4.51 -5.08
CA ALA A 75 2.32 -4.60 -6.49
C ALA A 75 2.81 -3.25 -7.05
N ASP A 76 2.14 -2.15 -6.72
CA ASP A 76 2.54 -0.81 -7.13
C ASP A 76 3.89 -0.40 -6.52
N LEU A 77 4.10 -0.69 -5.24
CA LEU A 77 5.38 -0.47 -4.57
C LEU A 77 6.49 -1.30 -5.21
N HIS A 78 6.26 -2.57 -5.52
CA HIS A 78 7.21 -3.42 -6.22
C HIS A 78 7.55 -2.86 -7.61
N ALA A 79 6.56 -2.41 -8.37
CA ALA A 79 6.78 -1.80 -9.67
C ALA A 79 7.61 -0.51 -9.57
N ALA A 80 7.33 0.34 -8.58
CA ALA A 80 8.08 1.56 -8.31
C ALA A 80 9.54 1.27 -7.92
N VAL A 81 9.76 0.33 -7.00
CA VAL A 81 11.11 -0.11 -6.59
C VAL A 81 11.87 -0.68 -7.77
N LYS A 82 11.23 -1.54 -8.58
CA LYS A 82 11.84 -2.09 -9.80
C LYS A 82 12.29 -0.99 -10.76
N LYS A 83 11.46 0.04 -10.96
CA LYS A 83 11.80 1.19 -11.81
C LYS A 83 12.98 2.01 -11.25
N ILE A 84 13.05 2.19 -9.93
CA ILE A 84 14.18 2.86 -9.27
C ILE A 84 15.47 2.06 -9.47
N ASN A 85 15.43 0.75 -9.24
CA ASN A 85 16.59 -0.13 -9.42
C ASN A 85 17.08 -0.11 -10.87
N GLN A 86 16.17 -0.19 -11.85
CA GLN A 86 16.53 -0.07 -13.27
C GLN A 86 17.22 1.26 -13.61
N ARG A 87 16.87 2.37 -12.93
CA ARG A 87 17.55 3.66 -13.12
C ARG A 87 18.94 3.65 -12.50
N LEU A 88 19.10 3.02 -11.33
CA LEU A 88 20.40 2.86 -10.67
C LEU A 88 21.35 2.00 -11.52
N ASP A 89 20.85 0.91 -12.10
CA ASP A 89 21.66 0.03 -12.96
C ASP A 89 22.20 0.79 -14.18
N ARG A 90 21.37 1.61 -14.83
CA ARG A 90 21.82 2.49 -15.93
C ARG A 90 22.89 3.49 -15.51
N MET A 91 22.80 4.04 -14.29
CA MET A 91 23.83 4.95 -13.77
C MET A 91 25.18 4.24 -13.54
N VAL A 92 25.17 2.93 -13.30
CA VAL A 92 26.38 2.11 -13.22
C VAL A 92 26.95 1.83 -14.61
N GLU A 93 26.09 1.60 -15.61
CA GLU A 93 26.48 1.47 -17.02
C GLU A 93 27.05 2.79 -17.59
N ASP A 94 26.60 3.94 -17.09
CA ASP A 94 27.07 5.28 -17.44
C ASP A 94 28.42 5.67 -16.78
N ALA A 95 29.16 4.70 -16.22
CA ALA A 95 30.48 4.86 -15.62
C ALA A 95 31.59 5.13 -16.67
N THR A 96 31.41 6.18 -17.47
CA THR A 96 32.29 6.57 -18.57
C THR A 96 33.02 7.89 -18.29
N CYS A 97 34.18 8.05 -18.91
CA CYS A 97 34.95 9.28 -18.81
C CYS A 97 34.30 10.39 -19.63
N SER A 98 33.89 11.49 -18.99
CA SER A 98 33.29 12.67 -19.65
C SER A 98 34.18 13.38 -20.68
N ILE A 99 35.45 12.98 -20.82
CA ILE A 99 36.39 13.55 -21.82
C ILE A 99 36.44 12.69 -23.09
N CYS A 100 36.47 11.35 -22.97
CA CYS A 100 36.64 10.44 -24.10
C CYS A 100 35.46 9.48 -24.32
N LEU A 101 34.46 9.54 -23.44
CA LEU A 101 33.22 8.74 -23.45
C LEU A 101 33.44 7.21 -23.39
N LEU A 102 34.62 6.78 -22.95
CA LEU A 102 34.94 5.37 -22.75
C LEU A 102 34.69 4.96 -21.29
N PRO A 103 34.31 3.70 -21.02
CA PRO A 103 34.21 3.17 -19.66
C PRO A 103 35.50 3.34 -18.87
N TRP A 104 35.38 3.58 -17.57
CA TRP A 104 36.56 3.62 -16.69
C TRP A 104 37.19 2.24 -16.56
N THR A 105 38.52 2.20 -16.47
CA THR A 105 39.23 0.95 -16.20
C THR A 105 39.45 0.79 -14.70
N GLU A 106 39.39 -0.45 -14.18
CA GLU A 106 39.69 -0.71 -12.76
C GLU A 106 41.17 -0.38 -12.44
N ASN A 107 42.06 -0.70 -13.39
CA ASN A 107 43.50 -0.48 -13.29
C ASN A 107 44.08 0.22 -14.54
N GLY A 108 45.32 0.68 -14.45
CA GLY A 108 46.05 1.25 -15.59
C GLY A 108 45.86 2.76 -15.83
N ILE A 109 46.15 3.19 -17.07
CA ILE A 109 46.29 4.62 -17.43
C ILE A 109 44.94 5.36 -17.55
N HIS A 110 43.83 4.64 -17.72
CA HIS A 110 42.49 5.21 -17.84
C HIS A 110 41.61 4.94 -16.61
N ARG A 111 42.24 4.70 -15.45
CA ARG A 111 41.52 4.46 -14.21
C ARG A 111 40.72 5.67 -13.72
N LEU A 112 39.68 5.41 -12.93
CA LEU A 112 38.86 6.44 -12.30
C LEU A 112 39.67 7.31 -11.31
N VAL A 113 39.59 8.62 -11.50
CA VAL A 113 40.16 9.62 -10.60
C VAL A 113 39.18 10.78 -10.39
N SER A 114 39.32 11.48 -9.27
CA SER A 114 38.55 12.70 -8.96
C SER A 114 39.48 13.91 -8.89
N LEU A 115 38.98 15.07 -9.31
CA LEU A 115 39.58 16.36 -8.96
C LEU A 115 39.10 16.83 -7.57
N ARG A 116 39.79 17.80 -6.96
CA ARG A 116 39.32 18.47 -5.72
C ARG A 116 37.90 19.02 -5.78
N CYS A 117 37.36 19.28 -6.97
CA CYS A 117 35.98 19.73 -7.16
C CYS A 117 34.95 18.59 -7.17
N GLY A 118 35.35 17.33 -6.95
CA GLY A 118 34.46 16.15 -6.92
C GLY A 118 34.29 15.46 -8.26
N HIS A 119 34.37 16.20 -9.38
CA HIS A 119 34.22 15.65 -10.73
C HIS A 119 35.20 14.52 -11.07
N LEU A 120 34.67 13.51 -11.76
CA LEU A 120 35.32 12.25 -12.09
C LEU A 120 35.75 12.18 -13.56
N PHE A 121 36.91 11.56 -13.80
CA PHE A 121 37.50 11.38 -15.12
C PHE A 121 38.40 10.15 -15.16
N GLY A 122 38.75 9.69 -16.37
CA GLY A 122 39.88 8.77 -16.55
C GLY A 122 41.22 9.50 -16.35
N SER A 123 42.16 8.84 -15.65
CA SER A 123 43.43 9.42 -15.21
C SER A 123 44.21 10.11 -16.34
N ARG A 124 44.50 9.40 -17.44
CA ARG A 124 45.22 9.96 -18.59
C ARG A 124 44.49 11.17 -19.19
N CYS A 125 43.18 11.08 -19.34
CA CYS A 125 42.37 12.14 -19.96
C CYS A 125 42.42 13.42 -19.14
N ILE A 126 42.24 13.35 -17.82
CA ILE A 126 42.27 14.56 -17.00
C ILE A 126 43.68 15.14 -16.88
N HIS A 127 44.72 14.31 -16.85
CA HIS A 127 46.11 14.81 -16.86
C HIS A 127 46.43 15.59 -18.14
N MET A 128 45.96 15.13 -19.30
CA MET A 128 46.11 15.86 -20.56
C MET A 128 45.33 17.18 -20.53
N ALA A 129 44.07 17.16 -20.08
CA ALA A 129 43.22 18.34 -20.06
C ALA A 129 43.74 19.44 -19.12
N ILE A 130 44.18 19.09 -17.90
CA ILE A 130 44.69 20.10 -16.94
C ILE A 130 46.07 20.63 -17.32
N ARG A 131 46.84 19.89 -18.12
CA ARG A 131 48.11 20.37 -18.70
C ARG A 131 47.87 21.49 -19.71
N MET A 132 46.77 21.42 -20.47
CA MET A 132 46.42 22.44 -21.47
C MET A 132 45.63 23.62 -20.89
N TYR A 133 44.64 23.36 -20.04
CA TYR A 133 43.63 24.37 -19.67
C TYR A 133 43.67 24.80 -18.19
N HIS A 134 44.41 24.08 -17.33
CA HIS A 134 44.51 24.33 -15.88
C HIS A 134 43.16 24.47 -15.15
N ARG A 135 42.11 23.83 -15.67
CA ARG A 135 40.73 23.91 -15.18
C ARG A 135 40.04 22.56 -15.29
N CYS A 136 39.03 22.34 -14.45
CA CYS A 136 38.14 21.19 -14.56
C CYS A 136 37.30 21.30 -15.85
N PRO A 137 37.22 20.25 -16.69
CA PRO A 137 36.38 20.24 -17.90
C PRO A 137 34.88 20.45 -17.64
N ILE A 138 34.38 20.08 -16.46
CA ILE A 138 32.95 20.19 -16.12
C ILE A 138 32.63 21.55 -15.49
N CYS A 139 33.23 21.89 -14.34
CA CYS A 139 32.87 23.11 -13.60
C CYS A 139 33.85 24.28 -13.73
N ARG A 140 34.91 24.15 -14.54
CA ARG A 140 35.91 25.20 -14.84
C ARG A 140 36.71 25.75 -13.65
N ARG A 141 36.57 25.16 -12.45
CA ARG A 141 37.39 25.48 -11.26
C ARG A 141 38.86 25.13 -11.54
N ARG A 142 39.80 25.93 -11.02
CA ARG A 142 41.25 25.73 -11.22
C ARG A 142 41.69 24.33 -10.81
N ALA A 143 42.42 23.66 -11.69
CA ALA A 143 42.87 22.28 -11.52
C ALA A 143 44.36 22.15 -11.89
N ARG A 144 45.12 21.45 -11.06
CA ARG A 144 46.55 21.14 -11.26
C ARG A 144 46.78 19.66 -11.00
N HIS A 145 47.93 19.11 -11.42
CA HIS A 145 48.22 17.68 -11.28
C HIS A 145 48.05 17.15 -9.85
N PHE A 146 48.50 17.88 -8.83
CA PHE A 146 48.34 17.50 -7.42
C PHE A 146 46.89 17.60 -6.88
N HIS A 147 45.95 18.10 -7.68
CA HIS A 147 44.52 18.08 -7.35
C HIS A 147 43.85 16.76 -7.75
N VAL A 148 44.52 15.90 -8.52
CA VAL A 148 43.99 14.62 -8.97
C VAL A 148 44.18 13.57 -7.87
N ARG A 149 43.09 12.92 -7.45
CA ARG A 149 43.07 11.87 -6.44
C ARG A 149 42.54 10.57 -7.03
N ARG A 150 43.24 9.46 -6.78
CA ARG A 150 42.77 8.14 -7.19
C ARG A 150 41.57 7.73 -6.36
N ILE A 151 40.56 7.19 -7.03
CA ILE A 151 39.42 6.54 -6.38
C ILE A 151 39.65 5.04 -6.43
N TYR A 152 39.41 4.37 -5.31
CA TYR A 152 39.41 2.92 -5.18
C TYR A 152 38.00 2.53 -4.76
N SER A 153 37.26 1.90 -5.66
CA SER A 153 35.98 1.28 -5.32
C SER A 153 36.23 -0.15 -4.86
N ARG A 154 35.45 -0.66 -3.91
CA ARG A 154 35.49 -2.09 -3.52
C ARG A 154 34.81 -3.00 -4.54
N SER A 155 34.11 -2.43 -5.52
CA SER A 155 33.24 -3.13 -6.46
C SER A 155 33.49 -2.66 -7.89
N PHE A 156 34.66 -3.02 -8.43
CA PHE A 156 34.86 -3.18 -9.88
C PHE A 156 35.31 -4.60 -10.23
N SER A 157 35.13 -5.55 -9.31
CA SER A 157 35.22 -6.97 -9.61
C SER A 157 34.00 -7.40 -10.43
N SER A 158 34.09 -7.20 -11.75
CA SER A 158 33.23 -7.88 -12.72
C SER A 158 33.54 -9.37 -12.68
N HIS A 159 32.48 -10.18 -12.58
CA HIS A 159 32.49 -11.58 -13.01
C HIS A 159 32.91 -11.72 -14.47
#